data_AF-A0A9P5P163-F1
#
_entry.id   AF-A0A9P5P163-F1
#
_cell.length_a   1.000
_cell.length_b   1.000
_cell.length_c   1.000
_cell.angle_alpha   90.00
_cell.angle_beta   90.00
_cell.angle_gamma   90.00
#
_symmetry.space_group_name_H-M   'P 1'
#
loop_
_entity.id
_entity.type
_entity.pdbx_description
1 polymer ?
#
loop_
_entity_poly.entity_id
_entity_poly.type
_entity_poly.pdbx_seq_one_letter_code
_entity_poly.pdbx_strand_id
1 'polypeptide(L)'
;MSVVAQLPPELGGASGKVAYIDTEGTFRPDRIRSIADRFGVDGNMALENILYARAFNSEHQMELINECSFRFAEDKDFRLLIIDSIMALFRVDYSGRGELSERQQKLAQVFYIILLSSIPTRYIRTQMLSKLTKLSEEYNISILLTNQVQSDPGATMTFVAGGALKPIGGHILSHASATRMFLRKGRAEERVAKLVDSPDRPESEASYKLDEGGWADV
;
A
#
# COMPACT_ATOMS: atom_id res chain seq x y z
N MET A 1 -0.34 2.78 11.23
CA MET A 1 -1.79 2.80 11.01
C MET A 1 -2.52 1.66 11.71
N SER A 2 -2.05 0.40 11.65
CA SER A 2 -2.78 -0.74 12.24
C SER A 2 -3.08 -0.65 13.75
N VAL A 3 -2.21 0.03 14.52
CA VAL A 3 -2.46 0.33 15.94
C VAL A 3 -3.39 1.56 16.08
N VAL A 4 -3.05 2.66 15.39
CA VAL A 4 -3.80 3.93 15.48
C VAL A 4 -5.28 3.76 15.12
N ALA A 5 -5.62 2.92 14.14
CA ALA A 5 -7.02 2.66 13.75
C ALA A 5 -7.88 2.08 14.89
N GLN A 6 -7.24 1.39 15.86
CA GLN A 6 -7.91 0.79 17.01
C GLN A 6 -8.15 1.79 18.13
N LEU A 7 -7.48 2.95 18.11
CA LEU A 7 -7.65 3.99 19.12
C LEU A 7 -9.05 4.63 19.00
N PRO A 8 -9.56 5.25 20.07
CA PRO A 8 -10.78 6.04 20.01
C PRO A 8 -10.68 7.24 19.04
N PRO A 9 -11.82 7.72 18.50
CA PRO A 9 -11.86 8.92 17.64
C PRO A 9 -11.26 10.17 18.28
N GLU A 10 -11.41 10.35 19.59
CA GLU A 10 -10.81 11.46 20.35
C GLU A 10 -9.27 11.44 20.35
N LEU A 11 -8.66 10.28 20.07
CA LEU A 11 -7.21 10.11 19.90
C LEU A 11 -6.81 9.97 18.42
N GLY A 12 -7.72 10.25 17.49
CA GLY A 12 -7.48 10.18 16.04
C GLY A 12 -7.58 8.78 15.44
N GLY A 13 -8.11 7.80 16.18
CA GLY A 13 -8.40 6.47 15.65
C GLY A 13 -9.84 6.29 15.18
N ALA A 14 -10.26 5.05 14.99
CA ALA A 14 -11.60 4.69 14.50
C ALA A 14 -12.33 3.67 15.38
N SER A 15 -11.77 3.33 16.56
CA SER A 15 -12.23 2.24 17.44
C SER A 15 -12.50 0.94 16.68
N GLY A 16 -11.66 0.61 15.69
CA GLY A 16 -11.95 -0.47 14.76
C GLY A 16 -10.81 -1.45 14.56
N LYS A 17 -11.20 -2.68 14.18
CA LYS A 17 -10.28 -3.74 13.77
C LYS A 17 -9.66 -3.45 12.41
N VAL A 18 -8.55 -4.12 12.13
CA VAL A 18 -7.76 -3.91 10.92
C VAL A 18 -7.59 -5.22 10.17
N ALA A 19 -7.85 -5.23 8.87
CA ALA A 19 -7.44 -6.32 7.99
C ALA A 19 -6.12 -5.95 7.30
N TYR A 20 -5.17 -6.88 7.25
CA TYR A 20 -3.86 -6.70 6.64
C TYR A 20 -3.57 -7.84 5.66
N ILE A 21 -3.47 -7.51 4.37
CA ILE A 21 -3.04 -8.42 3.31
C ILE A 21 -1.58 -8.11 3.00
N ASP A 22 -0.70 -9.05 3.35
CA ASP A 22 0.73 -8.96 3.11
C ASP A 22 1.11 -9.79 1.88
N THR A 23 1.78 -9.16 0.92
CA THR A 23 2.24 -9.80 -0.31
C THR A 23 3.75 -10.05 -0.32
N GLU A 24 4.50 -9.44 0.60
CA GLU A 24 5.97 -9.48 0.64
C GLU A 24 6.51 -10.20 1.90
N GLY A 25 5.67 -10.44 2.90
CA GLY A 25 6.07 -11.02 4.20
C GLY A 25 6.78 -10.01 5.09
N THR A 26 6.42 -8.73 5.00
CA THR A 26 7.01 -7.59 5.73
C THR A 26 6.34 -7.32 7.07
N PHE A 27 5.20 -7.96 7.36
CA PHE A 27 4.52 -7.80 8.65
C PHE A 27 5.40 -8.28 9.81
N ARG A 28 5.52 -7.46 10.86
CA ARG A 28 6.34 -7.74 12.05
C ARG A 28 5.50 -7.52 13.31
N PRO A 29 5.04 -8.59 13.99
CA PRO A 29 4.26 -8.47 15.22
C PRO A 29 4.95 -7.66 16.32
N ASP A 30 6.27 -7.80 16.47
CA ASP A 30 7.02 -7.06 17.49
C ASP A 30 7.00 -5.55 17.26
N ARG A 31 6.90 -5.12 15.99
CA ARG A 31 6.73 -3.71 15.66
C ARG A 31 5.34 -3.20 16.01
N ILE A 32 4.31 -4.04 15.93
CA ILE A 32 2.96 -3.69 16.41
C ILE A 32 2.99 -3.48 17.92
N ARG A 33 3.64 -4.37 18.68
CA ARG A 33 3.78 -4.23 20.14
C ARG A 33 4.50 -2.94 20.52
N SER A 34 5.65 -2.68 19.89
CA SER A 34 6.44 -1.46 20.15
C SER A 34 5.64 -0.17 19.88
N ILE A 35 4.80 -0.16 18.84
CA ILE A 35 3.92 0.97 18.53
C ILE A 35 2.75 1.04 19.52
N ALA A 36 2.18 -0.10 19.93
CA ALA A 36 1.09 -0.16 20.90
C ALA A 36 1.52 0.42 22.26
N ASP A 37 2.74 0.10 22.71
CA ASP A 37 3.32 0.61 23.96
C ASP A 37 3.33 2.15 24.00
N ARG A 38 3.67 2.81 22.88
CA ARG A 38 3.63 4.27 22.76
C ARG A 38 2.25 4.87 23.05
N PHE A 39 1.19 4.15 22.68
CA PHE A 39 -0.20 4.60 22.88
C PHE A 39 -0.84 4.03 24.16
N GLY A 40 -0.08 3.30 24.98
CA GLY A 40 -0.59 2.66 26.19
C GLY A 40 -1.60 1.53 25.92
N VAL A 41 -1.55 0.91 24.74
CA VAL A 41 -2.42 -0.21 24.35
C VAL A 41 -1.66 -1.51 24.59
N ASP A 42 -2.33 -2.52 25.14
CA ASP A 42 -1.73 -3.85 25.28
C ASP A 42 -1.35 -4.43 23.91
N GLY A 43 -0.09 -4.82 23.75
CA GLY A 43 0.44 -5.27 22.47
C GLY A 43 -0.18 -6.57 21.96
N ASN A 44 -0.70 -7.44 22.83
CA ASN A 44 -1.36 -8.68 22.41
C ASN A 44 -2.79 -8.40 21.98
N MET A 45 -3.53 -7.56 22.72
CA MET A 45 -4.85 -7.07 22.30
C MET A 45 -4.76 -6.35 20.95
N ALA A 46 -3.73 -5.52 20.76
CA ALA A 46 -3.50 -4.84 19.50
C ALA A 46 -3.29 -5.81 18.32
N LEU A 47 -2.64 -6.96 18.57
CA LEU A 47 -2.44 -8.00 17.56
C LEU A 47 -3.70 -8.81 17.29
N GLU A 48 -4.50 -9.12 18.30
CA GLU A 48 -5.78 -9.84 18.15
C GLU A 48 -6.79 -9.07 17.29
N ASN A 49 -6.74 -7.74 17.34
CA ASN A 49 -7.57 -6.85 16.51
C ASN A 49 -7.05 -6.70 15.06
N ILE A 50 -5.96 -7.37 14.69
CA ILE A 50 -5.41 -7.34 13.33
C ILE A 50 -5.64 -8.70 12.67
N LEU A 51 -6.59 -8.76 11.74
CA LEU A 51 -6.77 -9.90 10.85
C LEU A 51 -5.67 -9.88 9.78
N TYR A 52 -4.70 -10.78 9.91
CA TYR A 52 -3.57 -10.89 8.98
C TYR A 52 -3.75 -12.06 8.00
N ALA A 53 -3.48 -11.82 6.72
CA ALA A 53 -3.39 -12.84 5.70
C ALA A 53 -2.19 -12.59 4.76
N ARG A 54 -1.53 -13.66 4.32
CA ARG A 54 -0.42 -13.59 3.36
C ARG A 54 -0.86 -14.09 1.99
N ALA A 55 -0.75 -13.23 0.98
CA ALA A 55 -0.96 -13.60 -0.41
C ALA A 55 0.34 -14.14 -1.01
N PHE A 56 0.24 -15.21 -1.81
CA PHE A 56 1.40 -15.87 -2.43
C PHE A 56 1.49 -15.65 -3.96
N ASN A 57 0.38 -15.29 -4.60
CA ASN A 57 0.28 -14.93 -6.01
C ASN A 57 -0.91 -13.97 -6.22
N SER A 58 -1.02 -13.41 -7.42
CA SER A 58 -2.03 -12.41 -7.77
C SER A 58 -3.47 -12.94 -7.72
N GLU A 59 -3.71 -14.23 -7.96
CA GLU A 59 -5.02 -14.86 -7.86
C GLU A 59 -5.44 -15.01 -6.39
N HIS A 60 -4.56 -15.54 -5.55
CA HIS A 60 -4.78 -15.65 -4.10
C HIS A 60 -5.00 -14.27 -3.45
N GLN A 61 -4.30 -13.22 -3.93
CA GLN A 61 -4.56 -11.86 -3.48
C GLN A 61 -6.02 -11.43 -3.77
N MET A 62 -6.57 -11.78 -4.92
CA MET A 62 -7.97 -11.49 -5.27
C MET A 62 -8.95 -12.31 -4.44
N GLU A 63 -8.65 -13.58 -4.17
CA GLU A 63 -9.43 -14.44 -3.29
C GLU A 63 -9.49 -13.86 -1.86
N LEU A 64 -8.37 -13.41 -1.30
CA LEU A 64 -8.32 -12.78 0.03
C LEU A 64 -9.13 -11.48 0.09
N ILE A 65 -9.12 -10.67 -0.98
CA ILE A 65 -9.97 -9.46 -1.05
C ILE A 65 -11.45 -9.84 -1.06
N ASN A 66 -11.83 -10.93 -1.74
CA ASN A 66 -13.19 -11.44 -1.69
C ASN A 66 -13.52 -12.00 -0.31
N GLU A 67 -12.60 -12.71 0.34
CA GLU A 67 -12.80 -13.21 1.70
C GLU A 67 -13.02 -12.08 2.70
N CYS A 68 -12.26 -10.98 2.57
CA CYS A 68 -12.45 -9.78 3.38
C CYS A 68 -13.88 -9.24 3.30
N SER A 69 -14.54 -9.34 2.13
CA SER A 69 -15.94 -8.90 1.99
C SER A 69 -16.90 -9.67 2.89
N PHE A 70 -16.71 -10.99 3.05
CA PHE A 70 -17.50 -11.79 3.98
C PHE A 70 -17.19 -11.44 5.43
N ARG A 71 -15.90 -11.26 5.76
CA ARG A 71 -15.49 -10.86 7.13
C ARG A 71 -16.04 -9.50 7.53
N PHE A 72 -16.06 -8.52 6.63
CA PHE A 72 -16.66 -7.20 6.88
C PHE A 72 -18.19 -7.23 6.89
N ALA A 73 -18.80 -8.25 6.28
CA ALA A 73 -20.23 -8.49 6.42
C ALA A 73 -20.59 -9.03 7.81
N GLU A 74 -19.81 -9.99 8.32
CA GLU A 74 -19.99 -10.63 9.62
C GLU A 74 -19.60 -9.72 10.80
N ASP A 75 -18.49 -9.00 10.67
CA ASP A 75 -17.93 -8.14 11.72
C ASP A 75 -17.86 -6.69 11.22
N LYS A 76 -18.71 -5.83 11.79
CA LYS A 76 -18.82 -4.41 11.44
C LYS A 76 -17.80 -3.52 12.15
N ASP A 77 -16.94 -4.09 13.00
CA ASP A 77 -15.92 -3.36 13.74
C ASP A 77 -14.69 -3.06 12.87
N PHE A 78 -14.53 -3.70 11.71
CA PHE A 78 -13.44 -3.37 10.79
C PHE A 78 -13.58 -1.92 10.28
N ARG A 79 -12.47 -1.18 10.35
CA ARG A 79 -12.40 0.23 9.88
C ARG A 79 -11.25 0.49 8.92
N LEU A 80 -10.32 -0.45 8.79
CA LEU A 80 -9.15 -0.31 7.92
C LEU A 80 -8.78 -1.63 7.25
N LEU A 81 -8.60 -1.58 5.93
CA LEU A 81 -7.96 -2.64 5.15
C LEU A 81 -6.63 -2.11 4.62
N ILE A 82 -5.54 -2.82 4.91
CA ILE A 82 -4.20 -2.54 4.39
C ILE A 82 -3.81 -3.62 3.39
N ILE A 83 -3.31 -3.22 2.21
CA ILE A 83 -2.71 -4.14 1.24
C ILE A 83 -1.27 -3.69 0.99
N ASP A 84 -0.32 -4.50 1.46
CA ASP A 84 1.12 -4.23 1.39
C ASP A 84 1.86 -5.35 0.64
N SER A 85 2.25 -5.19 -0.62
CA SER A 85 1.96 -4.10 -1.57
C SER A 85 1.06 -4.57 -2.73
N ILE A 86 0.27 -3.64 -3.28
CA ILE A 86 -0.79 -3.93 -4.26
C ILE A 86 -0.27 -4.49 -5.60
N MET A 87 1.00 -4.23 -5.95
CA MET A 87 1.60 -4.59 -7.24
C MET A 87 2.70 -5.68 -7.16
N ALA A 88 3.16 -6.09 -5.98
CA ALA A 88 4.32 -6.98 -5.87
C ALA A 88 4.10 -8.34 -6.58
N LEU A 89 2.98 -9.01 -6.32
CA LEU A 89 2.69 -10.33 -6.88
C LEU A 89 2.40 -10.27 -8.39
N PHE A 90 1.71 -9.23 -8.84
CA PHE A 90 1.49 -8.97 -10.26
C PHE A 90 2.80 -8.76 -11.04
N ARG A 91 3.88 -8.33 -10.39
CA ARG A 91 5.20 -8.24 -11.03
C ARG A 91 5.82 -9.61 -11.25
N VAL A 92 5.76 -10.48 -10.24
CA VAL A 92 6.37 -11.81 -10.30
C VAL A 92 5.64 -12.70 -11.31
N ASP A 93 4.31 -12.81 -11.17
CA ASP A 93 3.50 -13.77 -11.95
C ASP A 93 3.51 -13.49 -13.46
N TYR A 94 3.60 -12.23 -13.85
CA TYR A 94 3.55 -11.81 -15.25
C TYR A 94 4.94 -11.54 -15.87
N SER A 95 6.01 -11.54 -15.08
CA SER A 95 7.39 -11.52 -15.61
C SER A 95 7.92 -12.92 -15.96
N GLY A 96 7.35 -13.99 -15.39
CA GLY A 96 7.88 -15.35 -15.47
C GLY A 96 7.40 -16.22 -16.64
N ARG A 97 6.48 -15.76 -17.50
CA ARG A 97 5.94 -16.58 -18.62
C ARG A 97 6.64 -16.36 -19.97
N GLY A 98 7.96 -16.12 -19.96
CA GLY A 98 8.79 -16.12 -21.16
C GLY A 98 10.17 -15.47 -20.95
N GLU A 99 11.18 -16.30 -20.67
CA GLU A 99 12.64 -16.07 -20.72
C GLU A 99 13.22 -14.78 -20.11
N LEU A 100 14.14 -14.88 -19.15
CA LEU A 100 14.91 -13.72 -18.66
C LEU A 100 16.38 -14.06 -18.39
N SER A 101 17.26 -13.61 -19.29
CA SER A 101 18.70 -13.43 -19.05
C SER A 101 19.00 -11.98 -18.63
N GLU A 102 20.13 -11.72 -17.96
CA GLU A 102 20.42 -10.50 -17.18
C GLU A 102 20.26 -9.13 -17.88
N ARG A 103 20.26 -9.05 -19.21
CA ARG A 103 19.90 -7.80 -19.95
C ARG A 103 18.40 -7.48 -19.89
N GLN A 104 17.57 -8.43 -19.45
CA GLN A 104 16.14 -8.31 -19.38
C GLN A 104 15.60 -7.65 -18.10
N GLN A 105 16.38 -7.24 -17.10
CA GLN A 105 15.77 -6.47 -15.98
C GLN A 105 15.20 -5.11 -16.44
N LYS A 106 15.88 -4.43 -17.39
CA LYS A 106 15.37 -3.20 -18.01
C LYS A 106 14.28 -3.48 -19.05
N LEU A 107 14.39 -4.57 -19.82
CA LEU A 107 13.37 -4.95 -20.81
C LEU A 107 12.14 -5.54 -20.15
N ALA A 108 12.23 -6.38 -19.12
CA ALA A 108 11.11 -6.85 -18.32
C ALA A 108 10.46 -5.73 -17.53
N GLN A 109 11.18 -4.67 -17.18
CA GLN A 109 10.58 -3.44 -16.66
C GLN A 109 9.72 -2.74 -17.72
N VAL A 110 10.24 -2.55 -18.94
CA VAL A 110 9.49 -1.96 -20.07
C VAL A 110 8.37 -2.89 -20.54
N PHE A 111 8.61 -4.19 -20.57
CA PHE A 111 7.67 -5.24 -20.95
C PHE A 111 6.61 -5.44 -19.87
N TYR A 112 6.93 -5.22 -18.59
CA TYR A 112 5.97 -5.13 -17.49
C TYR A 112 5.09 -3.88 -17.64
N ILE A 113 5.65 -2.72 -17.99
CA ILE A 113 4.85 -1.53 -18.34
C ILE A 113 3.93 -1.85 -19.52
N ILE A 114 4.43 -2.57 -20.54
CA ILE A 114 3.65 -3.00 -21.71
C ILE A 114 2.59 -4.05 -21.32
N LEU A 115 2.90 -5.02 -20.45
CA LEU A 115 2.01 -6.05 -19.91
C LEU A 115 0.93 -5.46 -19.02
N LEU A 116 1.23 -4.40 -18.27
CA LEU A 116 0.25 -3.61 -17.53
C LEU A 116 -0.71 -2.84 -18.45
N SER A 117 -0.29 -2.56 -19.68
CA SER A 117 -1.16 -2.07 -20.76
C SER A 117 -1.77 -3.18 -21.63
N SER A 118 -1.29 -4.43 -21.54
CA SER A 118 -1.96 -5.58 -22.14
C SER A 118 -3.33 -5.76 -21.49
N ILE A 119 -4.34 -5.94 -22.34
CA ILE A 119 -5.77 -6.03 -21.98
C ILE A 119 -6.06 -6.91 -20.75
N PRO A 120 -5.48 -8.13 -20.58
CA PRO A 120 -5.82 -8.98 -19.43
C PRO A 120 -5.34 -8.43 -18.09
N THR A 121 -4.11 -7.94 -17.97
CA THR A 121 -3.57 -7.39 -16.72
C THR A 121 -4.26 -6.07 -16.35
N ARG A 122 -4.53 -5.23 -17.35
CA ARG A 122 -5.33 -4.01 -17.18
C ARG A 122 -6.73 -4.32 -16.65
N TYR A 123 -7.36 -5.37 -17.18
CA TYR A 123 -8.70 -5.77 -16.77
C TYR A 123 -8.73 -6.24 -15.32
N ILE A 124 -7.84 -7.17 -14.93
CA ILE A 124 -7.80 -7.71 -13.56
C ILE A 124 -7.53 -6.60 -12.54
N ARG A 125 -6.60 -5.68 -12.84
CA ARG A 125 -6.31 -4.54 -11.97
C ARG A 125 -7.49 -3.58 -11.82
N THR A 126 -8.22 -3.31 -12.90
CA THR A 126 -9.41 -2.44 -12.88
C THR A 126 -10.52 -3.08 -12.04
N GLN A 127 -10.69 -4.40 -12.15
CA GLN A 127 -11.66 -5.15 -11.36
C GLN A 127 -11.32 -5.12 -9.87
N MET A 128 -10.05 -5.34 -9.51
CA MET A 128 -9.58 -5.27 -8.12
C MET A 128 -9.85 -3.90 -7.50
N LEU A 129 -9.46 -2.84 -8.19
CA LEU A 129 -9.61 -1.47 -7.68
C LEU A 129 -11.09 -1.08 -7.55
N SER A 130 -11.93 -1.45 -8.54
CA SER A 130 -13.37 -1.24 -8.44
C SER A 130 -13.99 -2.01 -7.27
N LYS A 131 -13.54 -3.25 -7.03
CA LYS A 131 -14.00 -4.05 -5.88
C LYS A 131 -13.61 -3.40 -4.56
N LEU A 132 -12.37 -2.91 -4.44
CA LEU A 132 -11.91 -2.19 -3.24
C LEU A 132 -12.76 -0.93 -2.98
N THR A 133 -13.01 -0.11 -3.99
CA THR A 133 -13.90 1.06 -3.83
C THR A 133 -15.29 0.67 -3.34
N LYS A 134 -15.89 -0.37 -3.93
CA LYS A 134 -17.19 -0.88 -3.46
C LYS A 134 -17.16 -1.35 -2.02
N LEU A 135 -16.10 -2.06 -1.60
CA LEU A 135 -15.95 -2.48 -0.20
C LEU A 135 -15.84 -1.28 0.75
N SER A 136 -15.09 -0.25 0.35
CA SER A 136 -14.96 0.98 1.13
C SER A 136 -16.32 1.67 1.33
N GLU A 137 -17.10 1.80 0.26
CA GLU A 137 -18.42 2.45 0.28
C GLU A 137 -19.47 1.61 1.03
N GLU A 138 -19.49 0.29 0.83
CA GLU A 138 -20.51 -0.61 1.39
C GLU A 138 -20.32 -0.83 2.90
N TYR A 139 -19.08 -0.97 3.35
CA TYR A 139 -18.75 -1.30 4.74
C TYR A 139 -18.21 -0.10 5.53
N ASN A 140 -18.09 1.07 4.92
CA ASN A 140 -17.52 2.28 5.51
C ASN A 140 -16.12 2.03 6.11
N ILE A 141 -15.24 1.43 5.30
CA ILE A 141 -13.87 1.11 5.68
C ILE A 141 -12.88 1.97 4.90
N SER A 142 -11.79 2.36 5.55
CA SER A 142 -10.65 2.99 4.87
C SER A 142 -9.78 1.91 4.22
N ILE A 143 -9.28 2.17 3.01
CA ILE A 143 -8.38 1.26 2.29
C ILE A 143 -7.05 1.94 2.07
N LEU A 144 -5.99 1.37 2.64
CA LEU A 144 -4.62 1.83 2.49
C LEU A 144 -3.83 0.86 1.61
N LEU A 145 -3.32 1.37 0.50
CA LEU A 145 -2.51 0.61 -0.45
C LEU A 145 -1.08 1.12 -0.40
N THR A 146 -0.12 0.21 -0.29
CA THR A 146 1.29 0.55 -0.53
C THR A 146 1.66 0.18 -1.97
N ASN A 147 2.57 0.94 -2.55
CA ASN A 147 3.08 0.68 -3.88
C ASN A 147 4.56 1.04 -3.97
N GLN A 148 5.31 0.27 -4.75
CA GLN A 148 6.72 0.50 -4.98
C GLN A 148 6.91 1.52 -6.12
N VAL A 149 8.05 2.21 -6.10
CA VAL A 149 8.46 3.18 -7.13
C VAL A 149 9.66 2.65 -7.89
N GLN A 150 9.81 3.09 -9.12
CA GLN A 150 10.93 2.71 -9.98
C GLN A 150 11.54 3.91 -10.67
N SER A 151 12.84 3.84 -10.92
CA SER A 151 13.56 4.87 -11.67
C SER A 151 13.10 4.88 -13.14
N ASP A 152 12.77 6.06 -13.65
CA ASP A 152 12.48 6.30 -15.06
C ASP A 152 13.79 6.44 -15.87
N PRO A 153 14.13 5.48 -16.75
CA PRO A 153 15.33 5.57 -17.57
C PRO A 153 15.29 6.73 -18.59
N GLY A 154 14.10 7.24 -18.93
CA GLY A 154 13.92 8.38 -19.85
C GLY A 154 14.16 9.74 -19.21
N ALA A 155 14.13 9.82 -17.87
CA ALA A 155 14.36 11.06 -17.14
C ALA A 155 15.85 11.48 -17.10
N THR A 156 16.75 10.65 -17.61
CA THR A 156 18.16 10.98 -17.80
C THR A 156 18.38 12.12 -18.83
N MET A 157 17.34 12.50 -19.59
CA MET A 157 17.37 13.58 -20.58
C MET A 157 16.88 14.95 -20.04
N THR A 158 16.34 14.99 -18.83
CA THR A 158 15.97 16.24 -18.15
C THR A 158 16.91 16.41 -16.95
N PHE A 159 17.54 17.58 -16.80
CA PHE A 159 18.55 17.91 -15.79
C PHE A 159 18.02 17.92 -14.33
N VAL A 160 17.13 16.99 -13.96
CA VAL A 160 16.63 16.78 -12.60
C VAL A 160 17.60 15.83 -11.90
N ALA A 161 18.43 16.38 -11.01
CA ALA A 161 19.28 15.59 -10.14
C ALA A 161 18.43 14.61 -9.31
N GLY A 162 18.61 13.30 -9.54
CA GLY A 162 17.95 12.23 -8.79
C GLY A 162 17.12 11.23 -9.62
N GLY A 163 16.93 11.46 -10.93
CA GLY A 163 16.09 10.61 -11.78
C GLY A 163 14.62 10.69 -11.38
N ALA A 164 13.70 10.80 -12.35
CA ALA A 164 12.27 10.83 -12.01
C ALA A 164 11.85 9.45 -11.50
N LEU A 165 11.60 9.33 -10.19
CA LEU A 165 10.95 8.15 -9.62
C LEU A 165 9.47 8.18 -10.03
N LYS A 166 9.01 7.12 -10.70
CA LYS A 166 7.61 6.94 -11.08
C LYS A 166 7.00 5.77 -10.30
N PRO A 167 5.74 5.90 -9.82
CA PRO A 167 5.04 4.79 -9.20
C PRO A 167 4.82 3.67 -10.21
N ILE A 168 5.03 2.44 -9.76
CA ILE A 168 4.83 1.25 -10.58
C ILE A 168 3.33 1.08 -10.83
N GLY A 169 2.92 0.82 -12.08
CA GLY A 169 1.50 0.66 -12.45
C GLY A 169 0.95 1.74 -13.38
N GLY A 170 1.62 2.87 -13.56
CA GLY A 170 1.18 3.91 -14.52
C GLY A 170 -0.22 4.50 -14.20
N HIS A 171 -0.94 4.93 -15.22
CA HIS A 171 -2.16 5.74 -15.08
C HIS A 171 -3.31 5.06 -14.33
N ILE A 172 -3.43 3.73 -14.35
CA ILE A 172 -4.62 3.06 -13.79
C ILE A 172 -4.67 3.13 -12.26
N LEU A 173 -3.53 2.93 -11.58
CA LEU A 173 -3.46 3.16 -10.13
C LEU A 173 -3.64 4.65 -9.80
N SER A 174 -3.21 5.53 -10.70
CA SER A 174 -3.34 6.98 -10.54
C SER A 174 -4.80 7.46 -10.62
N HIS A 175 -5.67 6.78 -11.39
CA HIS A 175 -7.08 7.12 -11.48
C HIS A 175 -7.97 6.48 -10.41
N ALA A 176 -7.53 5.36 -9.83
CA ALA A 176 -8.32 4.64 -8.83
C ALA A 176 -8.06 5.08 -7.38
N SER A 177 -6.92 5.73 -7.12
CA SER A 177 -6.60 6.24 -5.78
C SER A 177 -7.04 7.69 -5.67
N ALA A 178 -7.92 7.98 -4.71
CA ALA A 178 -8.38 9.35 -4.47
C ALA A 178 -7.28 10.23 -3.88
N THR A 179 -6.48 9.69 -2.97
CA THR A 179 -5.39 10.44 -2.31
C THR A 179 -4.08 9.67 -2.45
N ARG A 180 -3.00 10.38 -2.82
CA ARG A 180 -1.69 9.80 -3.06
C ARG A 180 -0.60 10.55 -2.31
N MET A 181 0.14 9.81 -1.49
CA MET A 181 1.30 10.33 -0.76
C MET A 181 2.59 9.68 -1.28
N PHE A 182 3.60 10.50 -1.54
CA PHE A 182 4.94 10.07 -1.93
C PHE A 182 5.90 10.23 -0.75
N LEU A 183 6.49 9.12 -0.31
CA LEU A 183 7.41 9.08 0.83
C LEU A 183 8.85 9.02 0.32
N ARG A 184 9.71 9.92 0.81
CA ARG A 184 11.13 9.95 0.47
C ARG A 184 12.02 10.11 1.70
N LYS A 185 13.26 9.64 1.61
CA LYS A 185 14.27 9.89 2.65
C LYS A 185 14.68 11.37 2.64
N GLY A 186 14.71 11.99 3.81
CA GLY A 186 15.19 13.35 4.04
C GLY A 186 16.67 13.37 4.41
N ARG A 187 17.09 14.39 5.18
CA ARG A 187 18.44 14.48 5.74
C ARG A 187 18.51 13.70 7.06
N ALA A 188 19.61 12.98 7.28
CA ALA A 188 19.82 12.16 8.48
C ALA A 188 18.63 11.19 8.73
N GLU A 189 17.99 11.28 9.91
CA GLU A 189 16.86 10.44 10.29
C GLU A 189 15.50 10.96 9.81
N GLU A 190 15.46 12.15 9.22
CA GLU A 190 14.23 12.71 8.69
C GLU A 190 13.76 11.97 7.43
N ARG A 191 12.45 12.00 7.23
CA ARG A 191 11.71 11.51 6.08
C ARG A 191 10.74 12.61 5.68
N VAL A 192 10.39 12.66 4.41
CA VAL A 192 9.46 13.66 3.87
C VAL A 192 8.31 12.94 3.19
N ALA A 193 7.09 13.31 3.56
CA ALA A 193 5.86 12.88 2.95
C ALA A 193 5.30 14.02 2.10
N LYS A 194 5.18 13.80 0.79
CA LYS A 194 4.58 14.74 -0.15
C LYS A 194 3.18 14.28 -0.53
N LEU A 195 2.17 15.12 -0.36
CA LEU A 195 0.87 14.92 -0.96
C LEU A 195 0.98 15.24 -2.46
N VAL A 196 0.83 14.22 -3.30
CA VAL A 196 0.96 14.32 -4.76
C VAL A 196 -0.37 14.62 -5.42
N ASP A 197 -1.46 14.06 -4.89
CA ASP A 197 -2.79 14.22 -5.45
C ASP A 197 -3.84 13.95 -4.38
N SER A 198 -4.91 14.75 -4.40
CA SER A 198 -6.05 14.65 -3.50
C SER A 198 -7.18 15.53 -4.07
N PRO A 199 -8.46 15.10 -3.98
CA PRO A 199 -9.59 15.90 -4.43
C PRO A 199 -9.86 17.13 -3.56
N ASP A 200 -9.45 17.11 -2.30
CA ASP A 200 -9.87 18.05 -1.26
C ASP A 200 -8.70 18.86 -0.64
N ARG A 201 -7.45 18.47 -0.90
CA ARG A 201 -6.26 19.09 -0.30
C ARG A 201 -5.25 19.53 -1.37
N PRO A 202 -4.64 20.73 -1.24
CA PRO A 202 -3.58 21.16 -2.14
C PRO A 202 -2.29 20.35 -1.90
N GLU A 203 -1.46 20.22 -2.95
CA GLU A 203 -0.12 19.64 -2.84
C GLU A 203 0.67 20.30 -1.70
N SER A 204 1.24 19.48 -0.83
CA SER A 204 1.97 19.92 0.35
C SER A 204 3.01 18.87 0.76
N GLU A 205 4.00 19.28 1.55
CA GLU A 205 5.03 18.39 2.09
C GLU A 205 5.09 18.52 3.61
N ALA A 206 5.33 17.42 4.30
CA ALA A 206 5.56 17.36 5.73
C ALA A 206 6.76 16.47 6.05
N SER A 207 7.57 16.90 7.02
CA SER A 207 8.70 16.10 7.53
C SER A 207 8.26 15.25 8.72
N TYR A 208 8.79 14.03 8.80
CA TYR A 208 8.56 13.09 9.90
C TYR A 208 9.83 12.29 10.16
N LYS A 209 9.90 11.59 11.30
CA LYS A 209 10.94 10.61 11.61
C LYS A 209 10.34 9.26 11.95
N LEU A 210 11.16 8.22 11.91
CA LEU A 210 10.77 6.86 12.31
C LEU A 210 11.54 6.48 13.58
N ASP A 211 10.82 6.27 14.67
CA ASP A 211 11.38 5.81 15.95
C ASP A 211 10.89 4.38 16.29
N GLU A 212 11.18 3.92 17.50
CA GLU A 212 10.72 2.63 18.01
C GLU A 212 9.19 2.56 18.10
N GLY A 213 8.56 3.68 18.48
CA GLY A 213 7.11 3.87 18.53
C GLY A 213 6.46 4.19 17.18
N GLY A 214 7.18 4.05 16.07
CA GLY A 214 6.66 4.22 14.71
C GLY A 214 6.88 5.62 14.12
N TRP A 215 5.80 6.25 13.65
CA TRP A 215 5.85 7.54 12.97
C TRP A 215 5.82 8.68 13.98
N ALA A 216 6.83 9.56 13.97
CA ALA A 216 6.93 10.66 14.91
C ALA A 216 7.21 11.99 14.20
N ASP A 217 6.84 13.08 14.85
CA ASP A 217 7.15 14.43 14.39
C ASP A 217 8.65 14.71 14.52
N VAL A 218 9.18 15.53 13.61
CA VAL A 218 10.57 15.99 13.66
C VAL A 218 10.75 16.94 14.82
#